data_AF-A0A838FVT9-F1
#
_entry.id   AF-A0A838FVT9-F1
#
_cell.length_a   1.000
_cell.length_b   1.000
_cell.length_c   1.000
_cell.angle_alpha   90.00
_cell.angle_beta   90.00
_cell.angle_gamma   90.00
#
_symmetry.space_group_name_H-M   'P 1'
#
loop_
_entity.id
_entity.type
_entity.pdbx_description
1 polymer ?
#
loop_
_entity_poly.entity_id
_entity_poly.type
_entity_poly.pdbx_seq_one_letter_code
_entity_poly.pdbx_strand_id
1 'polypeptide(L)' 'WNDIVDVTVFLTDMKADFPTFNRIYPEYFAGPDRPNPTRTTVEVGALPTPIAIELKVIAVAR' A
#
# COMPACT_ATOMS: atom_id res chain seq x y z
N TRP A 1 -1.58 -2.03 13.41
CA TRP A 1 -0.29 -2.07 12.69
C TRP A 1 0.43 -0.73 12.89
N ASN A 2 0.72 -0.38 14.16
CA ASN A 2 0.97 1.01 14.59
C ASN A 2 2.43 1.46 14.44
N ASP A 3 3.29 0.60 13.93
CA ASP A 3 4.70 0.90 13.77
C ASP A 3 5.14 0.88 12.30
N ILE A 4 4.21 0.69 11.36
CA ILE A 4 4.47 0.81 9.92
C ILE A 4 4.88 2.24 9.59
N VAL A 5 6.03 2.41 8.98
CA VAL A 5 6.58 3.72 8.58
C VAL A 5 6.64 3.91 7.08
N ASP A 6 6.80 2.82 6.31
CA ASP A 6 6.87 2.85 4.86
C ASP A 6 6.15 1.66 4.22
N VAL A 7 5.48 1.93 3.09
CA VAL A 7 4.79 0.93 2.27
C VAL A 7 5.17 1.14 0.80
N THR A 8 5.77 0.12 0.19
CA THR A 8 5.90 0.03 -1.26
C THR A 8 4.78 -0.84 -1.81
N VAL A 9 4.01 -0.31 -2.75
CA VAL A 9 2.84 -0.95 -3.35
C VAL A 9 3.11 -1.25 -4.82
N PHE A 10 2.86 -2.50 -5.21
CA PHE A 10 2.97 -2.98 -6.58
C PHE A 10 1.57 -3.31 -7.10
N LEU A 11 1.11 -2.62 -8.14
CA LEU A 11 -0.15 -2.90 -8.83
C LEU A 11 0.11 -3.53 -10.20
N THR A 12 -0.74 -4.44 -10.65
CA THR A 12 -0.67 -4.99 -12.02
C THR A 12 -1.46 -4.18 -13.04
N ASP A 13 -2.46 -3.40 -12.61
CA ASP A 13 -3.22 -2.46 -13.44
C ASP A 13 -3.49 -1.16 -12.66
N MET A 14 -2.61 -0.17 -12.84
CA MET A 14 -2.74 1.13 -12.20
C MET A 14 -4.02 1.86 -12.62
N LYS A 15 -4.43 1.70 -13.88
CA LYS A 15 -5.57 2.43 -14.44
C LYS A 15 -6.88 1.94 -13.85
N ALA A 16 -7.05 0.63 -13.69
CA ALA A 16 -8.23 0.03 -13.10
C ALA A 16 -8.24 0.13 -11.57
N ASP A 17 -7.10 -0.17 -10.93
CA ASP A 17 -7.10 -0.46 -9.49
C ASP A 17 -6.71 0.73 -8.61
N PHE A 18 -5.86 1.65 -9.10
CA PHE A 18 -5.34 2.74 -8.26
C PHE A 18 -6.43 3.64 -7.66
N PRO A 19 -7.50 4.05 -8.37
CA PRO A 19 -8.55 4.87 -7.78
C PRO A 19 -9.23 4.18 -6.59
N THR A 20 -9.51 2.88 -6.72
CA THR A 20 -10.12 2.07 -5.65
C THR A 20 -9.15 1.89 -4.50
N PHE A 21 -7.91 1.48 -4.79
CA PHE A 21 -6.87 1.31 -3.79
C PHE A 21 -6.61 2.59 -2.99
N ASN A 22 -6.47 3.73 -3.69
CA ASN A 22 -6.17 5.01 -3.05
C ASN A 22 -7.30 5.50 -2.14
N ARG A 23 -8.55 5.18 -2.48
CA ARG A 23 -9.72 5.48 -1.64
C ARG A 23 -9.69 4.66 -0.35
N ILE A 24 -9.41 3.36 -0.42
CA ILE A 24 -9.46 2.47 0.74
C ILE A 24 -8.20 2.53 1.62
N TYR A 25 -7.04 2.91 1.06
CA TYR A 25 -5.77 2.96 1.79
C TYR A 25 -5.84 3.63 3.17
N PRO A 26 -6.36 4.87 3.32
CA PRO A 26 -6.45 5.52 4.63
C PRO A 26 -7.36 4.78 5.61
N GLU A 27 -8.36 4.01 5.14
CA GLU A 27 -9.25 3.24 6.02
C GLU A 27 -8.49 2.17 6.82
N TYR A 28 -7.34 1.71 6.30
CA TYR A 28 -6.51 0.68 6.93
C TYR A 28 -5.26 1.23 7.63
N PHE A 29 -4.69 2.34 7.12
CA PHE A 29 -3.38 2.83 7.56
C PHE A 29 -3.43 4.14 8.37
N ALA A 30 -4.48 4.94 8.24
CA ALA A 30 -4.65 6.17 9.02
C ALA A 30 -5.39 5.90 10.34
N GLY A 31 -5.21 6.78 11.32
CA GLY A 31 -5.92 6.77 12.60
C GLY A 31 -5.97 8.16 13.25
N PRO A 32 -6.68 8.31 14.39
CA PRO A 32 -6.94 9.62 15.03
C PRO A 32 -5.70 10.49 15.22
N ASP A 33 -4.59 9.89 15.66
CA ASP A 33 -3.31 10.57 15.89
C ASP A 33 -2.18 10.02 14.98
N ARG A 34 -2.56 9.43 13.84
CA ARG A 34 -1.62 8.70 12.99
C ARG A 34 -1.88 8.97 11.52
N PRO A 35 -1.01 9.75 10.84
CA PRO A 35 -1.10 9.90 9.40
C PRO A 35 -0.75 8.58 8.70
N ASN A 36 -1.11 8.50 7.42
CA ASN A 36 -0.66 7.42 6.55
C ASN A 36 0.89 7.31 6.58
N PRO A 37 1.44 6.08 6.53
CA PRO A 37 2.89 5.90 6.35
C PRO A 37 3.33 6.47 5.00
N THR A 38 4.63 6.73 4.84
CA THR A 38 5.17 7.08 3.53
C THR A 38 4.87 5.96 2.55
N ARG A 39 4.57 6.34 1.31
CA ARG A 39 4.07 5.40 0.30
C ARG A 39 4.75 5.63 -1.04
N THR A 40 5.20 4.55 -1.65
CA THR A 40 5.53 4.49 -3.08
C THR A 40 4.57 3.51 -3.74
N THR A 41 4.00 3.88 -4.89
CA THR A 41 3.10 3.01 -5.66
C THR A 41 3.55 2.99 -7.10
N VAL A 42 3.78 1.80 -7.64
CA VAL A 42 4.25 1.59 -9.02
C VAL A 42 3.42 0.51 -9.70
N GLU A 43 3.31 0.60 -11.02
CA GLU A 43 2.78 -0.48 -11.83
C GLU A 43 3.89 -1.45 -12.19
N VAL A 44 3.60 -2.75 -12.16
CA VAL A 44 4.50 -3.84 -12.57
C VAL A 44 3.80 -4.76 -13.57
N GLY A 45 4.56 -5.39 -14.46
CA GLY A 45 3.98 -6.23 -15.51
C GLY A 45 3.35 -7.54 -15.01
N ALA A 46 3.79 -8.06 -13.85
CA ALA A 46 3.23 -9.26 -13.22
C ALA A 46 3.66 -9.36 -11.74
N LEU A 47 2.90 -10.16 -10.98
CA LEU A 47 3.21 -10.60 -9.62
C LEU A 47 3.35 -12.14 -9.59
N PRO A 48 3.91 -12.76 -8.51
CA PRO A 48 4.16 -14.21 -8.46
C PRO A 48 2.92 -15.11 -8.59
N THR A 49 1.73 -14.57 -8.37
CA THR A 49 0.42 -15.23 -8.52
C THR A 49 -0.55 -14.27 -9.23
N PRO A 50 -1.72 -14.72 -9.73
CA PRO A 50 -2.68 -13.84 -10.42
C PRO A 50 -3.45 -12.94 -9.42
N ILE A 51 -2.71 -12.17 -8.63
CA ILE A 51 -3.21 -11.16 -7.69
C ILE A 51 -3.02 -9.76 -8.29
N ALA A 52 -3.89 -8.83 -7.91
CA ALA A 52 -3.88 -7.46 -8.44
C ALA A 52 -2.85 -6.54 -7.75
N ILE A 53 -2.44 -6.90 -6.53
CA ILE A 53 -1.67 -6.01 -5.65
C ILE A 53 -0.75 -6.80 -4.70
N GLU A 54 0.47 -6.31 -4.50
CA GLU A 54 1.42 -6.78 -3.47
C GLU A 54 1.98 -5.58 -2.69
N LEU A 55 2.20 -5.75 -1.38
CA LEU A 55 2.75 -4.71 -0.50
C LEU A 55 4.04 -5.21 0.17
N LYS A 56 5.10 -4.41 0.08
CA LYS A 56 6.27 -4.53 0.94
C LYS A 56 6.18 -3.47 2.04
N VAL A 57 6.25 -3.92 3.30
CA VAL A 57 5.99 -3.07 4.47
C VAL A 57 7.24 -3.00 5.35
N ILE A 58 7.58 -1.79 5.81
CA ILE A 58 8.62 -1.55 6.82
C ILE A 58 7.97 -1.05 8.10
N ALA A 59 8.30 -1.67 9.22
CA ALA A 59 7.86 -1.26 10.55
C ALA A 59 9.06 -1.06 11.48
N VAL A 60 8.92 -0.14 12.44
CA VAL A 60 9.92 0.12 13.48
C VAL A 60 9.66 -0.80 14.68
N ALA A 61 10.67 -1.52 15.14
CA ALA A 61 10.60 -2.22 16.43
C ALA A 61 10.93 -1.24 17.56
N ARG A 62 10.13 -1.25 18.62
CA ARG A 62 10.38 -0.48 19.85
C ARG A 62 10.66 -1.41 21.01
#